data_AF-A0A7W1R092-F1
#
_entry.id   AF-A0A7W1R092-F1
#
_cell.length_a   1.000
_cell.length_b   1.000
_cell.length_c   1.000
_cell.angle_alpha   90.00
_cell.angle_beta   90.00
_cell.angle_gamma   90.00
#
_symmetry.space_group_name_H-M   'P 1'
#
loop_
_entity.id
_entity.type
_entity.pdbx_description
1 polymer ?
#
loop_
_entity_poly.entity_id
_entity_poly.type
_entity_poly.pdbx_seq_one_letter_code
_entity_poly.pdbx_strand_id
1 'polypeptide(L)' 'MAAQNNSIVVEGLVREFKKGPRAVDGIDLRVEPGEIYGFLGPNGAGKSTTVLM' A
#
# COMPACT_ATOMS: atom_id res chain seq x y z
N MET A 1 29.77 -4.13 4.38
CA MET A 1 28.44 -3.65 4.82
C MET A 1 27.42 -4.21 3.86
N ALA A 2 26.54 -5.11 4.32
CA ALA A 2 25.37 -5.46 3.51
C ALA A 2 24.49 -4.20 3.44
N ALA A 3 24.24 -3.68 2.24
CA ALA A 3 23.25 -2.64 2.08
C ALA A 3 21.91 -3.20 2.57
N GLN A 4 21.28 -2.53 3.54
CA GLN A 4 19.94 -2.90 3.96
C GLN A 4 19.04 -2.80 2.73
N ASN A 5 18.41 -3.92 2.36
CA ASN A 5 17.52 -3.96 1.22
C ASN A 5 16.21 -3.26 1.61
N ASN A 6 16.17 -1.94 1.44
CA ASN A 6 15.05 -1.09 1.86
C ASN A 6 13.87 -1.17 0.86
N SER A 7 13.40 -2.38 0.56
CA SER A 7 12.23 -2.61 -0.27
C SER A 7 10.93 -2.53 0.54
N ILE A 8 9.85 -2.05 -0.06
CA ILE A 8 8.49 -2.16 0.50
C ILE A 8 7.85 -3.41 -0.11
N VAL A 9 7.37 -4.33 0.72
CA VAL A 9 6.66 -5.54 0.28
C VAL A 9 5.42 -5.72 1.13
N VAL A 10 4.27 -5.86 0.49
CA VAL A 10 3.00 -6.24 1.11
C VAL A 10 2.31 -7.31 0.27
N GLU A 11 1.68 -8.27 0.97
CA GLU A 11 0.93 -9.37 0.37
C GLU A 11 -0.45 -9.42 1.01
N GLY A 12 -1.50 -9.40 0.19
CA GLY A 12 -2.89 -9.46 0.63
C GLY A 12 -3.31 -8.35 1.59
N LEU A 13 -2.75 -7.14 1.46
CA LEU A 13 -3.05 -6.04 2.39
C LEU A 13 -4.54 -5.70 2.34
N VAL A 14 -5.18 -5.75 3.51
CA VAL A 14 -6.60 -5.45 3.70
C VAL A 14 -6.76 -4.39 4.78
N ARG A 15 -7.66 -3.43 4.54
CA ARG A 15 -8.09 -2.48 5.55
C ARG A 15 -9.59 -2.32 5.57
N GLU A 16 -10.17 -2.67 6.71
CA GLU A 16 -11.59 -2.48 6.99
C GLU A 16 -11.78 -1.45 8.09
N PHE A 17 -12.79 -0.60 7.94
CA PHE A 17 -13.22 0.33 8.97
C PHE A 17 -14.54 -0.16 9.56
N LYS A 18 -14.68 -0.10 10.89
CA LYS A 18 -15.81 -0.70 11.66
C LYS A 18 -17.22 -0.32 11.16
N LYS A 19 -17.39 0.84 10.54
CA LYS A 19 -18.66 1.33 9.97
C LYS A 19 -18.47 1.90 8.56
N GLY A 20 -17.43 1.43 7.87
CA GLY A 20 -17.02 1.95 6.57
C GLY A 20 -16.75 0.82 5.58
N PRO A 21 -16.42 1.17 4.32
CA PRO A 21 -16.06 0.16 3.33
C PRO A 21 -14.76 -0.53 3.73
N ARG A 22 -14.54 -1.71 3.14
CA ARG A 22 -13.19 -2.25 2.98
C ARG A 22 -12.43 -1.29 2.06
N ALA A 23 -11.55 -0.48 2.65
CA ALA A 23 -10.85 0.61 1.97
C ALA A 23 -9.63 0.12 1.17
N VAL A 24 -9.08 -1.03 1.55
CA VAL A 24 -8.06 -1.76 0.78
C VAL A 24 -8.47 -3.23 0.80
N ASP A 25 -8.45 -3.88 -0.36
CA ASP A 25 -9.00 -5.22 -0.56
C ASP A 25 -8.00 -6.16 -1.24
N GLY A 26 -7.11 -6.74 -0.43
CA GLY A 26 -6.23 -7.82 -0.86
C GLY A 26 -5.19 -7.38 -1.90
N ILE A 27 -4.50 -6.27 -1.64
CA ILE A 27 -3.47 -5.78 -2.58
C ILE A 27 -2.11 -6.42 -2.30
N ASP A 28 -1.44 -6.79 -3.38
CA ASP A 28 -0.02 -7.16 -3.40
C ASP A 28 0.77 -5.99 -3.99
N LEU A 29 1.83 -5.56 -3.31
CA LEU A 29 2.70 -4.48 -3.80
C LEU A 29 4.15 -4.77 -3.40
N ARG A 30 5.04 -4.54 -4.35
CA ARG A 30 6.48 -4.58 -4.18
C ARG A 30 7.10 -3.33 -4.79
N VAL A 31 7.91 -2.62 -4.01
CA VAL A 31 8.67 -1.45 -4.44
C VAL A 31 10.13 -1.68 -4.08
N GLU A 32 10.98 -1.74 -5.09
CA GLU A 32 12.43 -1.93 -4.92
C GLU A 32 13.12 -0.63 -4.49
N PRO A 33 14.33 -0.73 -3.89
CA PRO A 33 15.09 0.45 -3.51
C PRO A 33 15.32 1.40 -4.71
N GLY A 34 14.93 2.66 -4.54
CA GLY A 34 15.08 3.70 -5.57
C GLY A 34 13.90 3.83 -6.54
N GLU A 35 12.90 2.95 -6.44
CA GLU A 35 11.67 3.09 -7.22
C GLU A 35 10.72 4.14 -6.62
N ILE A 36 9.98 4.80 -7.50
CA ILE A 36 8.92 5.73 -7.12
C ILE A 36 7.60 5.12 -7.58
N TYR A 37 6.68 4.94 -6.64
CA TYR A 37 5.34 4.41 -6.91
C TYR A 37 4.26 5.44 -6.57
N GLY A 38 3.19 5.46 -7.36
CA GLY A 38 2.07 6.40 -7.19
C GLY A 38 0.72 5.70 -7.31
N PHE A 39 -0.17 5.96 -6.35
CA PHE A 39 -1.56 5.52 -6.42
C PHE A 39 -2.43 6.57 -7.13
N LEU A 40 -3.17 6.14 -8.14
CA LEU A 40 -4.11 6.98 -8.89
C LEU A 40 -5.53 6.44 -8.75
N GLY A 41 -6.52 7.33 -8.80
CA GLY A 41 -7.93 6.97 -8.70
C GLY A 41 -8.79 8.06 -8.05
N PRO A 42 -10.13 7.92 -8.10
CA PRO A 42 -11.07 8.91 -7.57
C PRO A 42 -10.98 9.05 -6.03
N ASN A 43 -11.66 10.06 -5.49
CA ASN A 43 -11.78 10.23 -4.04
C ASN A 43 -12.46 9.00 -3.40
N GLY A 44 -11.93 8.55 -2.27
CA GLY A 44 -12.42 7.36 -1.57
C GLY A 44 -11.85 6.02 -2.07
N ALA A 45 -11.04 5.99 -3.12
CA ALA A 45 -10.47 4.74 -3.67
C ALA A 45 -9.37 4.07 -2.82
N GLY A 46 -9.18 4.47 -1.56
CA GLY A 46 -8.19 3.82 -0.67
C GLY A 46 -6.73 4.26 -0.81
N LYS A 47 -6.41 5.25 -1.66
CA LYS A 47 -5.02 5.72 -1.91
C LYS A 47 -4.26 6.11 -0.64
N SER A 48 -4.75 7.10 0.10
CA SER A 48 -4.10 7.57 1.34
C SER A 48 -4.13 6.50 2.42
N THR A 49 -5.19 5.70 2.46
CA THR A 49 -5.30 4.57 3.39
C THR A 49 -4.20 3.53 3.14
N THR A 50 -3.85 3.28 1.88
CA THR A 50 -2.77 2.35 1.50
C THR A 50 -1.39 2.89 1.88
N VAL A 51 -1.15 4.20 1.72
CA VAL A 51 0.15 4.83 2.01
C VAL A 51 0.43 4.98 3.52
N LEU A 52 -0.61 5.07 4.36
CA LEU A 52 -0.50 5.32 5.80
C LEU A 52 -0.49 4.05 6.66
N MET A 53 -0.54 2.87 6.05
CA MET A 53 -0.44 1.58 6.75
C MET A 53 0.99 1.07 6.75
#